data_AF-A0A438HFA7-F1
#
_entry.id   AF-A0A438HFA7-F1
#
_cell.length_a   1.000
_cell.length_b   1.000
_cell.length_c   1.000
_cell.angle_alpha   90.00
_cell.angle_beta   90.00
_cell.angle_gamma   90.00
#
_symmetry.space_group_name_H-M   'P 1'
#
loop_
_entity.id
_entity.type
_entity.pdbx_description
1 polymer ?
#
loop_
_entity_poly.entity_id
_entity_poly.type
_entity_poly.pdbx_seq_one_letter_code
_entity_poly.pdbx_strand_id
1 'polypeptide(L)'
;MHEILAGHDQSICSSISRAVFKLRTQIQDRILIVFFPIFAKSIRTQSPEDCAISIANIIRHHETEYLTSLQASYSNLPDTTFKDLRRKLPVTRTLFPWHNTMQFSLSRDISKELGIGK
;
A
#
# COMPACT_ATOMS: atom_id res chain seq x y z
N MET A 1 -23.28 61.65 14.24
CA MET A 1 -21.94 61.27 13.77
C MET A 1 -21.87 59.76 13.74
N HIS A 2 -21.67 59.24 12.54
CA HIS A 2 -21.74 57.84 12.16
C HIS A 2 -20.30 57.31 12.25
N GLU A 3 -19.96 56.50 13.26
CA GLU A 3 -18.64 55.85 13.31
C GLU A 3 -18.80 54.36 13.01
N ILE A 4 -18.65 54.15 11.71
CA ILE A 4 -18.31 52.97 10.91
C ILE A 4 -17.94 51.71 11.72
N LEU A 5 -18.87 50.76 11.63
CA LEU A 5 -18.71 49.31 11.60
C LEU A 5 -17.25 48.82 11.38
N ALA A 6 -16.63 48.30 12.44
CA ALA A 6 -15.58 47.30 12.29
C ALA A 6 -16.26 46.00 11.83
N GLY A 7 -16.48 45.90 10.52
CA GLY A 7 -16.90 44.67 9.87
C GLY A 7 -15.87 43.59 10.15
N HIS A 8 -16.21 42.70 11.08
CA HIS A 8 -15.56 41.41 11.25
C HIS A 8 -15.93 40.53 10.07
N ASP A 9 -15.44 40.87 8.88
CA ASP A 9 -15.46 39.94 7.75
C ASP A 9 -14.32 38.95 7.98
N GLN A 10 -14.58 37.97 8.84
CA GLN A 10 -13.74 36.79 8.98
C GLN A 10 -13.95 35.96 7.72
N SER A 11 -13.40 36.46 6.61
CA SER A 11 -13.34 35.79 5.34
C SER A 11 -12.75 34.41 5.58
N ILE A 12 -13.58 33.38 5.51
CA ILE A 12 -13.16 31.98 5.61
C ILE A 12 -12.35 31.71 4.34
N CYS A 13 -11.07 32.06 4.37
CA CYS A 13 -10.18 31.73 3.28
C CYS A 13 -9.89 30.23 3.38
N SER A 14 -10.24 29.47 2.33
CA SER A 14 -9.93 28.06 2.28
C SER A 14 -8.58 27.88 1.58
N SER A 15 -7.60 27.32 2.28
CA SER A 15 -6.29 27.00 1.71
C SER A 15 -6.21 25.52 1.37
N ILE A 16 -5.74 25.19 0.16
CA ILE A 16 -5.45 23.80 -0.22
C ILE A 16 -4.02 23.47 0.19
N SER A 17 -3.87 22.60 1.18
CA SER A 17 -2.56 22.07 1.56
C SER A 17 -2.30 20.77 0.81
N ARG A 18 -1.15 20.68 0.13
CA ARG A 18 -0.66 19.46 -0.53
C ARG A 18 0.54 18.92 0.22
N ALA A 19 0.55 17.61 0.51
CA ALA A 19 1.67 16.93 1.13
C ALA A 19 2.07 15.69 0.32
N VAL A 20 3.38 15.41 0.30
CA VAL A 20 3.95 14.20 -0.30
C VAL A 20 4.75 13.50 0.78
N PHE A 21 4.29 12.33 1.22
CA PHE A 21 5.05 11.50 2.15
C PHE A 21 6.01 10.62 1.37
N LYS A 22 7.29 10.66 1.74
CA LYS A 22 8.33 9.84 1.10
C LYS A 22 8.90 8.88 2.12
N LEU A 23 8.64 7.58 1.93
CA LEU A 23 9.37 6.54 2.63
C LEU A 23 10.39 5.91 1.68
N ARG A 24 11.63 5.76 2.17
CA ARG A 24 12.71 5.05 1.48
C ARG A 24 13.33 4.08 2.47
N THR A 25 13.18 2.79 2.23
CA THR A 25 13.90 1.74 2.97
C THR A 25 14.81 0.98 2.01
N GLN A 26 15.99 0.63 2.49
CA GLN A 26 16.98 -0.18 1.79
C GLN A 26 17.25 -1.38 2.69
N ILE A 27 17.00 -2.59 2.19
CA ILE A 27 17.22 -3.84 2.92
C ILE A 27 18.26 -4.66 2.16
N GLN A 28 19.34 -5.01 2.86
CA GLN A 28 20.48 -5.77 2.33
C GLN A 28 21.01 -5.14 1.05
N ASP A 29 20.72 -5.66 -0.15
CA ASP A 29 21.43 -5.20 -1.36
C ASP A 29 20.62 -4.71 -2.57
N ARG A 30 19.30 -4.91 -2.77
CA ARG A 30 18.66 -4.44 -4.05
C ARG A 30 17.18 -4.03 -4.01
N ILE A 31 16.50 -4.04 -2.86
CA ILE A 31 15.06 -3.72 -2.81
C ILE A 31 14.86 -2.30 -2.28
N LEU A 32 14.40 -1.41 -3.18
CA LEU A 32 14.00 -0.04 -2.87
C LEU A 32 12.48 0.05 -2.86
N ILE A 33 11.91 0.36 -1.70
CA ILE A 33 10.48 0.66 -1.58
C ILE A 33 10.31 2.18 -1.59
N VAL A 34 9.48 2.66 -2.52
CA VAL A 34 9.13 4.06 -2.68
C VAL A 34 7.62 4.19 -2.75
N PHE A 35 7.07 4.96 -1.83
CA PHE A 35 5.68 5.40 -1.87
C PHE A 35 5.63 6.93 -1.98
N PHE A 36 4.64 7.41 -2.74
CA PHE A 36 4.34 8.83 -2.91
C PHE A 36 2.82 9.05 -2.86
N PRO A 37 2.15 8.87 -1.72
CA PRO A 37 0.78 9.34 -1.58
C PRO A 37 0.78 10.86 -1.71
N ILE A 38 -0.01 11.38 -2.66
CA ILE A 38 -0.33 12.80 -2.75
C ILE A 38 -1.56 13.02 -1.90
N PHE A 39 -1.42 13.83 -0.86
CA PHE A 39 -2.54 14.24 -0.03
C PHE A 39 -2.91 15.70 -0.31
N ALA A 40 -4.20 15.99 -0.48
CA ALA A 40 -4.72 17.35 -0.64
C ALA A 40 -5.93 17.55 0.26
N LYS A 41 -5.91 18.57 1.13
CA LYS A 41 -7.03 18.92 2.02
C LYS A 41 -7.29 20.42 1.98
N SER A 42 -8.57 20.77 1.94
CA SER A 42 -9.01 22.14 2.18
C SER A 42 -9.03 22.40 3.68
N ILE A 43 -8.33 23.46 4.11
CA ILE A 43 -8.23 23.90 5.49
C ILE A 43 -8.90 25.26 5.58
N ARG A 44 -9.84 25.41 6.50
CA ARG A 44 -10.43 26.72 6.82
C ARG A 44 -9.42 27.51 7.63
N THR A 45 -8.93 28.62 7.08
CA THR A 45 -8.04 29.51 7.82
C THR A 45 -8.87 30.40 8.72
N GLN A 46 -8.72 30.21 10.02
CA GLN A 46 -9.30 31.05 11.08
C GLN A 46 -8.15 31.85 11.74
N SER A 47 -8.02 31.81 13.07
CA SER A 47 -6.80 32.28 13.74
C SER A 47 -5.57 31.46 13.31
N PRO A 48 -4.36 32.05 13.27
CA PRO A 48 -3.14 31.33 12.91
C PRO A 48 -2.81 30.19 13.89
N GLU A 49 -3.14 30.35 15.18
CA GLU A 49 -2.89 29.35 16.21
C GLU A 49 -3.78 28.11 16.02
N ASP A 50 -5.08 28.30 15.82
CA ASP A 50 -5.99 27.18 15.57
C ASP A 50 -5.73 26.52 14.21
N CYS A 51 -5.29 27.30 13.21
CA CYS A 51 -4.88 26.78 11.92
C CYS A 51 -3.68 25.84 12.06
N ALA A 52 -2.66 26.22 12.85
CA ALA A 52 -1.49 25.38 13.09
C ALA A 52 -1.87 24.05 13.78
N ILE A 53 -2.74 24.09 14.79
CA ILE A 53 -3.25 22.89 15.47
C ILE A 53 -4.02 21.99 14.49
N SER A 54 -4.88 22.57 13.68
CA SER A 54 -5.65 21.85 12.65
C SER A 54 -4.73 21.16 11.63
N ILE A 55 -3.73 21.88 11.11
CA ILE A 55 -2.73 21.34 10.18
C ILE A 55 -1.98 20.17 10.82
N ALA A 56 -1.50 20.32 12.06
CA ALA A 56 -0.76 19.26 12.76
C ALA A 56 -1.62 18.00 12.97
N ASN A 57 -2.90 18.16 13.30
CA ASN A 57 -3.83 17.04 13.45
C ASN A 57 -4.09 16.33 12.12
N ILE A 58 -4.27 17.09 11.03
CA ILE A 58 -4.45 16.55 9.67
C ILE A 58 -3.20 15.75 9.26
N ILE A 59 -2.00 16.32 9.43
CA ILE A 59 -0.74 15.63 9.11
C ILE A 59 -0.64 14.31 9.89
N ARG A 60 -0.82 14.34 11.21
CA ARG A 60 -0.73 13.15 12.06
C ARG A 60 -1.72 12.06 11.66
N HIS A 61 -2.96 12.45 11.36
CA HIS A 61 -4.00 11.52 10.94
C HIS A 61 -3.60 10.83 9.62
N HIS A 62 -3.17 11.59 8.61
CA HIS A 62 -2.79 11.01 7.33
C HIS A 62 -1.46 10.24 7.36
N GLU A 63 -0.53 10.60 8.24
CA GLU A 63 0.65 9.77 8.51
C GLU A 63 0.24 8.40 9.09
N THR A 64 -0.68 8.41 10.05
CA THR A 64 -1.17 7.18 10.68
C THR A 64 -1.91 6.29 9.67
N GLU A 65 -2.80 6.87 8.86
CA GLU A 65 -3.50 6.15 7.80
C GLU A 65 -2.53 5.60 6.75
N TYR A 66 -1.55 6.41 6.32
CA TYR A 66 -0.53 5.99 5.37
C TYR A 66 0.28 4.80 5.89
N LEU A 67 0.77 4.87 7.13
CA LEU A 67 1.55 3.79 7.74
C LEU A 67 0.71 2.52 7.95
N THR A 68 -0.55 2.68 8.36
CA THR A 68 -1.47 1.54 8.54
C THR A 68 -1.77 0.85 7.20
N SER A 69 -2.07 1.63 6.16
CA SER A 69 -2.31 1.10 4.80
C SER A 69 -1.08 0.42 4.22
N LEU A 70 0.10 1.01 4.44
CA LEU A 70 1.37 0.42 4.04
C LEU A 70 1.59 -0.94 4.73
N GLN A 71 1.42 -1.00 6.06
CA GLN A 71 1.58 -2.23 6.82
C GLN A 71 0.61 -3.32 6.36
N ALA A 72 -0.68 -2.96 6.19
CA ALA A 72 -1.70 -3.90 5.71
C ALA A 72 -1.35 -4.44 4.32
N SER A 73 -0.91 -3.56 3.41
CA SER A 73 -0.48 -3.96 2.07
C SER A 73 0.67 -4.97 2.15
N TYR A 74 1.75 -4.66 2.86
CA TYR A 74 2.92 -5.54 2.98
C TYR A 74 2.64 -6.83 3.75
N SER A 75 1.68 -6.85 4.67
CA SER A 75 1.25 -8.06 5.35
C SER A 75 0.53 -9.03 4.42
N ASN A 76 -0.20 -8.52 3.42
CA ASN A 76 -1.01 -9.33 2.49
C ASN A 76 -0.23 -9.77 1.23
N LEU A 77 0.80 -9.01 0.82
CA LEU A 77 1.62 -9.30 -0.36
C LEU A 77 2.22 -10.73 -0.42
N PRO A 78 2.78 -11.29 0.68
CA PRO A 78 3.41 -12.61 0.65
C PRO A 78 2.46 -13.75 0.27
N ASP A 79 1.21 -13.68 0.75
CA ASP A 79 0.23 -14.75 0.59
C ASP A 79 -0.67 -14.61 -0.64
N THR A 80 -0.63 -13.44 -1.30
CA THR A 80 -1.39 -13.13 -2.51
C THR A 80 -0.45 -13.02 -3.71
N THR A 81 0.03 -11.82 -4.03
CA THR A 81 0.81 -11.52 -5.24
C THR A 81 2.10 -12.34 -5.34
N PHE A 82 2.88 -12.47 -4.26
CA PHE A 82 4.13 -13.23 -4.33
C PHE A 82 3.90 -14.73 -4.46
N LYS A 83 2.85 -15.25 -3.81
CA LYS A 83 2.46 -16.66 -3.92
C LYS A 83 1.97 -17.01 -5.33
N ASP A 84 1.22 -16.11 -5.96
CA ASP A 84 0.74 -16.27 -7.34
C ASP A 84 1.90 -16.23 -8.34
N LEU A 85 2.91 -15.39 -8.09
CA LEU A 85 4.14 -15.37 -8.90
C LEU A 85 4.97 -16.65 -8.71
N ARG A 86 5.18 -17.08 -7.46
CA ARG A 86 5.91 -18.30 -7.15
C ARG A 86 5.46 -18.89 -5.82
N ARG A 87 4.91 -20.10 -5.87
CA ARG A 87 4.56 -20.87 -4.68
C ARG A 87 5.80 -21.40 -3.97
N LYS A 88 5.77 -21.47 -2.64
CA LYS A 88 6.83 -22.12 -1.83
C LYS A 88 6.93 -23.63 -2.11
N LEU A 89 5.81 -24.26 -2.44
CA LEU A 89 5.72 -25.67 -2.81
C LEU A 89 4.87 -25.84 -4.08
N PRO A 90 5.13 -26.89 -4.87
CA PRO A 90 4.23 -27.34 -5.94
C PRO A 90 2.79 -27.51 -5.45
N VAL A 91 1.83 -27.59 -6.37
CA VAL A 91 0.39 -27.78 -6.05
C VAL A 91 0.16 -29.02 -5.19
N THR A 92 0.97 -30.06 -5.38
CA THR A 92 0.97 -31.32 -4.59
C THR A 92 1.35 -31.14 -3.13
N ARG A 93 1.90 -29.98 -2.73
CA ARG A 93 2.44 -29.70 -1.39
C ARG A 93 3.59 -30.62 -0.98
N THR A 94 4.28 -31.21 -1.95
CA THR A 94 5.48 -32.03 -1.73
C THR A 94 6.66 -31.46 -2.50
N LEU A 95 7.87 -31.61 -1.96
CA LEU A 95 9.08 -31.21 -2.69
C LEU A 95 9.24 -32.07 -3.94
N PHE A 96 9.82 -31.47 -4.97
CA PHE A 96 10.07 -32.17 -6.23
C PHE A 96 11.13 -33.26 -6.00
N PRO A 97 10.85 -34.53 -6.32
CA PRO A 97 11.78 -35.64 -6.09
C PRO A 97 12.84 -35.68 -7.18
N TRP A 98 13.91 -34.89 -7.00
CA TRP A 98 15.03 -34.81 -7.94
C TRP A 98 15.74 -36.14 -8.22
N HIS A 99 15.69 -37.09 -7.28
CA HIS A 99 16.33 -38.40 -7.43
C HIS A 99 15.63 -39.33 -8.44
N ASN A 100 14.43 -38.99 -8.92
CA ASN A 100 13.69 -39.82 -9.87
C ASN A 100 12.82 -39.00 -10.83
N THR A 101 13.47 -38.08 -11.55
CA THR A 101 12.79 -37.19 -12.49
C THR A 101 12.14 -37.92 -13.67
N MET A 102 12.74 -39.03 -14.12
CA MET A 102 12.28 -39.81 -15.27
C MET A 102 10.94 -40.54 -15.05
N GLN A 103 10.51 -40.72 -13.79
CA GLN A 103 9.23 -41.36 -13.49
C GLN A 103 8.01 -40.45 -13.65
N PHE A 104 8.23 -39.14 -13.79
CA PHE A 104 7.18 -38.12 -14.00
C PHE A 104 7.03 -37.78 -15.50
N SER A 105 6.92 -38.80 -16.36
CA SER A 105 6.60 -38.55 -17.77
C SER A 105 5.11 -38.23 -17.90
N LEU A 106 4.80 -36.98 -18.25
CA LEU A 106 3.43 -36.51 -18.45
C LEU A 106 2.66 -37.40 -19.44
N SER A 107 3.33 -37.91 -20.48
CA SER A 107 2.74 -38.86 -21.42
C SER A 107 2.24 -40.14 -20.75
N ARG A 108 3.00 -40.71 -19.79
CA ARG A 108 2.60 -41.93 -19.09
C ARG A 108 1.46 -41.67 -18.10
N ASP A 109 1.50 -40.54 -17.41
CA ASP A 109 0.46 -40.16 -16.45
C ASP A 109 -0.86 -39.84 -17.17
N ILE A 110 -0.82 -39.07 -18.26
CA ILE A 110 -1.98 -38.79 -19.12
C ILE A 110 -2.51 -40.08 -19.74
N SER A 111 -1.64 -40.96 -20.24
CA SER A 111 -2.09 -42.24 -20.80
C SER A 111 -2.75 -43.15 -19.75
N LYS A 112 -2.26 -43.12 -18.52
CA LYS A 112 -2.84 -43.88 -17.40
C LYS A 112 -4.19 -43.30 -16.96
N GLU A 113 -4.33 -41.98 -16.93
CA GLU A 113 -5.55 -41.29 -16.50
C GLU A 113 -6.66 -41.35 -17.57
N LEU A 114 -6.29 -41.29 -18.85
CA LEU A 114 -7.21 -41.42 -19.99
C LEU A 114 -7.43 -42.87 -20.45
N GLY A 115 -6.74 -43.85 -19.86
CA GLY A 115 -6.94 -45.28 -20.14
C GLY A 115 -6.52 -45.76 -21.53
N ILE A 116 -5.76 -44.97 -22.29
CA ILE A 116 -5.34 -45.20 -23.70
C ILE A 116 -4.23 -46.26 -23.87
N GLY A 117 -4.16 -47.23 -22.96
CA GLY A 117 -3.11 -48.26 -22.95
C GLY A 117 -3.59 -49.59 -22.39
N LYS A 118 -4.82 -50.00 -22.73
CA LYS A 118 -5.33 -51.36 -22.58
C LYS A 118 -5.81 -51.87 -23.92
#